data_AF-A0A232EHI7-F1
#
_entry.id   AF-A0A232EHI7-F1
#
_cell.length_a   1.000
_cell.length_b   1.000
_cell.length_c   1.000
_cell.angle_alpha   90.00
_cell.angle_beta   90.00
_cell.angle_gamma   90.00
#
_symmetry.space_group_name_H-M   'P 1'
#
loop_
_entity.id
_entity.type
_entity.pdbx_description
1 polymer ?
#
loop_
_entity_poly.entity_id
_entity_poly.type
_entity_poly.pdbx_seq_one_letter_code
_entity_poly.pdbx_strand_id
1 'polypeptide(L)'
;MVAYNVAHNAAVVTVTDYLEERFPERWIGLNSPHIRFPPRLPDLTIMDYYFFGNIKRICYVQSATTSDDMKQCLRNACAAIRAGELRRAREQLRRRF
;
A
#
# COMPACT_ATOMS: atom_id res chain seq x y z
N MET A 1 -3.39 -17.57 32.74
CA MET A 1 -3.51 -16.65 31.58
C MET A 1 -2.14 -16.48 30.92
N VAL A 2 -1.62 -17.51 30.22
CA VAL A 2 -0.29 -17.44 29.54
C VAL A 2 -0.26 -18.19 28.18
N ALA A 3 -1.22 -19.06 27.87
CA ALA A 3 -1.19 -19.82 26.59
C ALA A 3 -1.59 -19.01 25.34
N TYR A 4 -2.22 -17.84 25.49
CA TYR A 4 -2.75 -17.06 24.36
C TYR A 4 -1.67 -16.25 23.60
N ASN A 5 -0.51 -16.00 24.23
CA ASN A 5 0.55 -15.16 23.64
C ASN A 5 1.53 -15.93 22.73
N VAL A 6 1.76 -17.23 22.97
CA VAL A 6 2.78 -17.99 22.22
C VAL A 6 2.31 -18.31 20.81
N ALA A 7 1.06 -18.73 20.64
CA ALA A 7 0.49 -19.02 19.33
C ALA A 7 0.33 -17.76 18.47
N HIS A 8 -0.05 -16.64 19.08
CA HIS A 8 -0.16 -15.36 18.38
C HIS A 8 1.21 -14.86 17.90
N ASN A 9 2.25 -14.96 18.74
CA ASN A 9 3.61 -14.59 18.34
C ASN A 9 4.20 -15.53 17.29
N ALA A 10 3.93 -16.84 17.37
CA ALA A 10 4.37 -17.79 16.34
C ALA A 10 3.73 -17.49 14.97
N ALA A 11 2.44 -17.17 14.93
CA ALA A 11 1.75 -16.76 13.70
C ALA A 11 2.27 -15.42 13.15
N VAL A 12 2.65 -14.49 14.02
CA VAL A 12 3.26 -13.21 13.61
C VAL A 12 4.65 -13.41 12.99
N VAL A 13 5.48 -14.30 13.57
CA VAL A 13 6.79 -14.64 13.01
C VAL A 13 6.65 -15.32 11.65
N THR A 14 5.77 -16.32 11.52
CA THR A 14 5.57 -17.01 10.23
C THR A 14 5.07 -16.07 9.12
N VAL A 15 4.19 -15.12 9.44
CA VAL A 15 3.75 -14.11 8.48
C VAL A 15 4.87 -13.13 8.11
N THR A 16 5.67 -12.71 9.09
CA THR A 16 6.80 -11.78 8.87
C THR A 16 7.86 -12.42 7.97
N ASP A 17 8.23 -13.67 8.25
CA ASP A 17 9.22 -14.42 7.46
C ASP A 17 8.74 -14.63 6.02
N TYR A 18 7.46 -15.02 5.84
CA TYR A 18 6.87 -15.16 4.52
C TYR A 18 6.88 -13.85 3.72
N LEU A 19 6.55 -12.73 4.36
CA LEU A 19 6.52 -11.43 3.71
C LEU A 19 7.92 -10.94 3.34
N GLU A 20 8.91 -11.17 4.20
CA GLU A 20 10.31 -10.83 3.90
C GLU A 20 10.85 -11.70 2.76
N GLU A 21 10.55 -13.01 2.74
CA GLU A 21 10.94 -13.90 1.65
C GLU A 21 10.29 -13.47 0.31
N ARG A 22 8.99 -13.19 0.33
CA ARG A 22 8.23 -12.92 -0.90
C ARG A 22 8.42 -11.49 -1.41
N PHE A 23 8.66 -10.54 -0.52
CA PHE A 23 8.73 -9.10 -0.79
C PHE A 23 9.89 -8.42 -0.02
N PRO A 24 11.14 -8.86 -0.22
CA PRO A 24 12.29 -8.33 0.51
C PRO A 24 12.38 -6.82 0.36
N GLU A 25 12.56 -6.13 1.48
CA GLU A 25 12.61 -4.66 1.62
C GLU A 25 11.44 -3.86 1.02
N ARG A 26 10.33 -4.53 0.69
CA ARG A 26 9.20 -3.95 -0.05
C ARG A 26 7.89 -4.00 0.71
N TRP A 27 7.78 -4.80 1.74
CA TRP A 27 6.57 -4.88 2.55
C TRP A 27 6.63 -3.90 3.74
N ILE A 28 5.45 -3.40 4.09
CA ILE A 28 5.24 -2.39 5.12
C ILE A 28 4.33 -3.03 6.15
N GLY A 29 4.67 -2.90 7.42
CA GLY A 29 3.88 -3.49 8.49
C GLY A 29 4.44 -3.18 9.86
N LEU A 30 3.68 -3.48 10.91
CA LEU A 30 4.08 -3.19 12.29
C LEU A 30 5.42 -3.86 12.66
N ASN A 31 5.65 -5.08 12.16
CA ASN A 31 6.85 -5.88 12.42
C ASN A 31 7.82 -5.88 11.23
N SER A 32 7.66 -4.99 10.25
CA SER A 32 8.62 -4.90 9.15
C SER A 32 9.95 -4.40 9.68
N PRO A 33 11.07 -5.07 9.38
CA PRO A 33 12.39 -4.61 9.80
C PRO A 33 12.81 -3.34 9.03
N HIS A 34 12.23 -3.10 7.86
CA HIS A 34 12.65 -2.04 6.93
C HIS A 34 11.74 -0.82 6.94
N ILE A 35 10.41 -1.03 6.97
CA ILE A 35 9.43 0.08 6.95
C ILE A 35 8.33 -0.23 7.97
N ARG A 36 8.57 0.19 9.22
CA ARG A 36 7.57 0.05 10.29
C ARG A 36 6.41 0.99 10.06
N PHE A 37 5.19 0.44 10.01
CA PHE A 37 3.99 1.25 9.90
C PHE A 37 3.71 1.92 11.26
N PRO A 38 3.68 3.26 11.37
CA PRO A 38 3.36 3.90 12.63
C PRO A 38 1.86 3.78 12.93
N PRO A 39 1.47 3.74 14.20
CA PRO A 39 0.06 3.79 14.57
C PRO A 39 -0.59 5.11 14.10
N ARG A 40 -1.68 4.98 13.32
CA ARG A 40 -2.66 6.04 12.94
C ARG A 40 -2.17 7.18 12.05
N LEU A 41 -1.39 6.90 11.01
CA LEU A 41 -1.06 7.91 10.01
C LEU A 41 -1.63 7.55 8.62
N PRO A 42 -2.82 8.09 8.26
CA PRO A 42 -3.46 7.83 6.98
C PRO A 42 -2.67 8.35 5.78
N ASP A 43 -1.78 9.34 5.95
CA ASP A 43 -0.99 9.91 4.84
C ASP A 43 0.29 9.14 4.50
N LEU A 44 0.50 7.98 5.15
CA LEU A 44 1.78 7.27 5.11
C LEU A 44 1.79 6.03 4.22
N THR A 45 0.67 5.65 3.60
CA THR A 45 0.73 4.64 2.54
C THR A 45 0.89 5.30 1.17
N ILE A 46 1.65 4.66 0.27
CA ILE A 46 1.69 5.03 -1.15
C ILE A 46 0.29 5.04 -1.76
N MET A 47 -0.61 4.21 -1.22
CA MET A 47 -1.99 4.12 -1.64
C MET A 47 -2.76 5.43 -1.37
N ASP A 48 -2.58 5.99 -0.17
CA ASP A 48 -3.33 7.16 0.30
C ASP A 48 -2.80 8.46 -0.31
N TYR A 49 -1.49 8.73 -0.22
CA TYR A 49 -0.96 10.03 -0.66
C TYR A 49 -0.75 10.12 -2.19
N TYR A 50 -0.60 9.00 -2.88
CA TYR A 50 -0.36 8.99 -4.33
C TYR A 50 -1.50 8.32 -5.11
N PHE A 51 -1.76 7.03 -4.87
CA PHE A 51 -2.64 6.25 -5.74
C PHE A 51 -4.07 6.78 -5.76
N PHE A 52 -4.73 6.85 -4.60
CA PHE A 52 -6.13 7.30 -4.53
C PHE A 52 -6.28 8.77 -4.94
N GLY A 53 -5.35 9.64 -4.58
CA GLY A 53 -5.33 11.03 -5.05
C GLY A 53 -5.25 11.13 -6.58
N ASN A 54 -4.35 10.36 -7.21
CA ASN A 54 -4.18 10.36 -8.65
C ASN A 54 -5.38 9.76 -9.39
N ILE A 55 -5.92 8.63 -8.89
CA ILE A 55 -7.10 7.99 -9.46
C ILE A 55 -8.32 8.93 -9.39
N LYS A 56 -8.57 9.57 -8.24
CA LYS A 56 -9.66 10.55 -8.12
C LYS A 56 -9.47 11.71 -9.08
N ARG A 57 -8.25 12.25 -9.20
CA ARG A 57 -7.94 13.34 -10.13
C ARG A 57 -8.21 12.96 -11.59
N ILE A 58 -7.98 11.70 -11.99
CA ILE A 58 -8.22 11.25 -13.37
C ILE A 58 -9.72 10.97 -13.58
N CYS A 59 -10.33 10.20 -12.68
CA CYS A 59 -11.68 9.68 -12.88
C CYS A 59 -12.81 10.60 -12.46
N TYR A 60 -12.55 11.64 -11.67
CA TYR A 60 -13.59 12.59 -11.27
C TYR A 60 -13.60 13.83 -12.17
N VAL A 61 -12.60 14.00 -13.05
CA VAL A 61 -12.61 15.03 -14.10
C VAL A 61 -13.57 14.65 -15.23
N GLN A 62 -13.67 13.36 -15.55
CA GLN A 62 -14.72 12.85 -16.44
C GLN A 62 -15.91 12.42 -15.59
N SER A 63 -17.08 13.03 -15.79
CA SER A 63 -18.32 12.61 -15.15
C SER A 63 -18.70 11.21 -15.65
N ALA A 64 -18.22 10.16 -14.99
CA ALA A 64 -18.64 8.80 -15.28
C ALA A 64 -20.14 8.68 -14.98
N THR A 65 -20.94 8.47 -16.02
CA THR A 65 -22.40 8.41 -15.93
C THR A 65 -22.91 7.06 -15.44
N THR A 66 -22.09 6.01 -15.52
CA THR A 66 -22.44 4.66 -15.13
C THR A 66 -21.34 3.98 -14.31
N SER A 67 -21.68 2.87 -13.65
CA SER A 67 -20.71 2.01 -12.96
C SER A 67 -19.64 1.48 -13.90
N ASP A 68 -20.01 1.13 -15.14
CA ASP A 68 -19.08 0.55 -16.10
C ASP A 68 -18.11 1.60 -16.66
N ASP A 69 -18.58 2.84 -16.86
CA ASP A 69 -17.70 3.97 -17.19
C ASP A 69 -16.66 4.19 -16.09
N MET A 70 -17.08 4.12 -14.81
CA MET A 70 -16.16 4.26 -13.68
C MET A 70 -15.15 3.13 -13.62
N LYS A 71 -15.57 1.87 -13.83
CA LYS A 71 -14.65 0.72 -13.90
C LYS A 71 -13.66 0.89 -15.05
N GLN A 72 -14.12 1.35 -16.21
CA GLN A 72 -13.24 1.57 -17.36
C GLN A 72 -12.27 2.72 -17.10
N CYS A 73 -12.72 3.80 -16.46
CA CYS A 73 -11.84 4.88 -16.05
C CYS A 73 -10.76 4.39 -15.09
N LEU A 74 -11.12 3.60 -14.07
CA LEU A 74 -10.16 3.01 -13.14
C LEU A 74 -9.11 2.18 -13.86
N ARG A 75 -9.52 1.32 -14.81
CA ARG A 75 -8.58 0.52 -15.62
C ARG A 75 -7.63 1.39 -16.43
N ASN A 76 -8.17 2.41 -17.11
CA ASN A 76 -7.37 3.33 -17.93
C ASN A 76 -6.40 4.16 -17.07
N ALA A 77 -6.86 4.65 -15.92
CA ALA A 77 -6.06 5.42 -14.98
C ALA A 77 -4.92 4.58 -14.40
N CYS A 78 -5.20 3.33 -14.00
CA CYS A 78 -4.18 2.38 -13.56
C CYS A 78 -3.16 2.08 -14.66
N ALA A 79 -3.61 1.85 -15.90
CA ALA A 79 -2.73 1.60 -17.04
C ALA A 79 -1.84 2.82 -17.40
N ALA A 80 -2.30 4.03 -17.09
CA ALA A 80 -1.55 5.26 -17.34
C ALA A 80 -0.45 5.55 -16.29
N ILE A 81 -0.48 4.89 -15.12
CA ILE A 81 0.54 5.07 -14.08
C ILE A 81 1.87 4.50 -14.56
N ARG A 82 2.89 5.35 -14.69
CA ARG A 82 4.21 4.89 -15.09
C ARG A 82 4.95 4.23 -13.93
N ALA A 83 5.73 3.19 -14.23
CA ALA A 83 6.57 2.51 -13.23
C ALA A 83 7.53 3.46 -12.51
N GLY A 84 7.99 4.54 -13.18
CA GLY A 84 8.83 5.57 -12.56
C GLY A 84 8.12 6.38 -11.47
N GLU A 85 6.81 6.59 -11.57
CA GLU A 85 6.04 7.30 -10.56
C GLU A 85 5.90 6.44 -9.29
N LEU A 86 5.62 5.14 -9.44
CA LEU A 86 5.56 4.20 -8.33
C LEU A 86 6.92 4.04 -7.64
N ARG A 87 8.03 4.01 -8.39
CA ARG A 87 9.38 3.99 -7.82
C ARG A 87 9.64 5.23 -6.96
N ARG A 88 9.32 6.42 -7.48
CA ARG A 88 9.46 7.69 -6.74
C ARG A 88 8.59 7.68 -5.49
N ALA A 89 7.34 7.25 -5.57
CA ALA A 89 6.47 7.12 -4.40
C ALA A 89 7.10 6.20 -3.33
N ARG A 90 7.63 5.04 -3.74
CA ARG A 90 8.34 4.15 -2.81
C ARG A 90 9.58 4.80 -2.18
N GLU A 91 10.36 5.53 -2.94
CA GLU A 91 11.52 6.27 -2.42
C GLU A 91 11.11 7.36 -1.42
N GLN A 92 10.04 8.09 -1.69
CA GLN A 92 9.50 9.09 -0.76
C GLN A 92 9.01 8.44 0.54
N LEU A 93 8.40 7.26 0.47
CA LEU A 93 8.02 6.50 1.66
C LEU A 93 9.25 6.15 2.51
N ARG A 94 10.31 5.62 1.89
CA ARG A 94 11.59 5.29 2.55
C ARG A 94 12.36 6.52 3.07
N ARG A 95 11.96 7.74 2.70
CA ARG A 95 12.53 8.97 3.27
C ARG A 95 11.75 9.45 4.49
N ARG A 96 10.49 9.04 4.62
CA ARG A 96 9.61 9.40 5.74
C ARG A 96 9.79 8.48 6.95
N PHE A 97 10.37 7.30 6.74
CA PHE A 97 10.64 6.26 7.74
C PHE A 97 12.01 5.66 7.49
#